data_AF-E6TWI8-F1
#
_entry.id   AF-E6TWI8-F1
#
_cell.length_a   1.000
_cell.length_b   1.000
_cell.length_c   1.000
_cell.angle_alpha   90.00
_cell.angle_beta   90.00
_cell.angle_gamma   90.00
#
_symmetry.space_group_name_H-M   'P 1'
#
loop_
_entity.id
_entity.type
_entity.pdbx_description
1 polymer ?
#
loop_
_entity_poly.entity_id
_entity_poly.type
_entity_poly.pdbx_seq_one_letter_code
_entity_poly.pdbx_strand_id
1 'polypeptide(L)'
;MAEIIFTVIISIPIYILLILSYLYPEEMMLFGTRWMYKEKPEFSEGAVIYTKFFAIFGLFITTCFLIGFIIQHIIIIPIIILGISAFIVTGMLIIRKRVLDDSN
;
A
#
# COMPACT_ATOMS: atom_id res chain seq x y z
N MET A 1 21.60 -7.90 -15.53
CA MET A 1 22.39 -7.20 -14.48
C MET A 1 22.00 -5.74 -14.35
N ALA A 2 22.10 -4.91 -15.40
CA ALA A 2 21.70 -3.50 -15.35
C ALA A 2 20.22 -3.29 -14.95
N GLU A 3 19.32 -4.14 -15.43
CA GLU A 3 17.89 -4.12 -15.07
C GLU A 3 17.65 -4.29 -13.56
N ILE A 4 18.36 -5.21 -12.91
CA ILE A 4 18.25 -5.43 -11.45
C ILE A 4 18.70 -4.19 -10.68
N ILE A 5 19.80 -3.57 -11.09
CA ILE A 5 20.32 -2.36 -10.46
C ILE A 5 19.30 -1.22 -10.58
N PHE A 6 18.75 -1.02 -11.78
CA PHE A 6 17.75 0.02 -12.03
C PHE A 6 16.47 -0.21 -11.22
N THR A 7 15.97 -1.45 -11.17
CA THR A 7 14.80 -1.83 -10.36
C THR A 7 15.02 -1.57 -8.88
N VAL A 8 16.19 -1.91 -8.34
CA VAL A 8 16.52 -1.64 -6.92
C VAL A 8 16.56 -0.13 -6.66
N ILE A 9 17.21 0.66 -7.51
CA ILE A 9 17.29 2.11 -7.34
C ILE A 9 15.90 2.75 -7.33
N ILE A 10 15.00 2.35 -8.24
CA ILE A 10 13.62 2.85 -8.28
C ILE A 10 12.78 2.37 -7.09
N SER A 11 13.06 1.18 -6.56
CA SER A 11 12.33 0.66 -5.40
C SER A 11 12.57 1.46 -4.12
N ILE A 12 13.76 2.08 -3.97
CA ILE A 12 14.12 2.85 -2.76
C ILE A 12 13.11 3.98 -2.47
N PRO A 13 12.81 4.91 -3.39
CA PRO A 13 11.82 5.96 -3.12
C PRO A 13 10.42 5.38 -2.89
N ILE A 14 10.06 4.25 -3.50
CA ILE A 14 8.79 3.57 -3.24
C ILE A 14 8.72 3.09 -1.79
N TYR A 15 9.78 2.45 -1.28
CA TYR A 15 9.86 2.04 0.13
C TYR A 15 9.78 3.23 1.07
N ILE A 16 10.48 4.32 0.77
CA ILE A 16 10.44 5.54 1.58
C ILE A 16 9.01 6.09 1.65
N LEU A 17 8.34 6.22 0.50
CA LEU A 17 6.95 6.69 0.46
C LEU A 17 6.00 5.79 1.24
N LEU A 18 6.15 4.48 1.14
CA LEU A 18 5.31 3.52 1.88
C LEU A 18 5.55 3.58 3.39
N ILE A 19 6.82 3.66 3.82
CA ILE A 19 7.16 3.80 5.24
C ILE A 19 6.60 5.11 5.80
N LEU A 20 6.77 6.23 5.07
CA LEU A 20 6.19 7.51 5.47
C LEU A 20 4.67 7.47 5.51
N SER A 21 4.03 6.77 4.57
CA SER A 21 2.56 6.60 4.57
C SER A 21 2.05 5.82 5.78
N TYR A 22 2.89 4.98 6.38
CA TYR A 22 2.57 4.27 7.62
C TYR A 22 2.79 5.14 8.87
N LEU A 23 3.92 5.85 8.93
CA LEU A 23 4.30 6.68 10.08
C LEU A 23 3.48 7.98 10.17
N TYR A 24 3.27 8.63 9.03
CA TYR A 24 2.62 9.94 8.90
C TYR A 24 1.47 9.90 7.89
N PRO A 25 0.43 9.08 8.13
CA PRO A 25 -0.64 8.84 7.17
C PRO A 25 -1.42 10.11 6.79
N GLU A 26 -1.71 11.00 7.73
CA GLU A 26 -2.46 12.25 7.45
C GLU A 26 -1.69 13.18 6.50
N GLU A 27 -0.38 13.31 6.73
CA GLU A 27 0.48 14.17 5.92
C GLU A 27 0.64 13.58 4.51
N MET A 28 0.76 12.25 4.43
CA MET A 28 0.85 11.54 3.16
C MET A 28 -0.47 11.53 2.39
N MET A 29 -1.62 11.56 3.05
CA MET A 29 -2.93 11.75 2.40
C MET A 29 -3.08 13.15 1.77
N LEU A 30 -2.33 14.14 2.27
CA LEU A 30 -2.25 15.50 1.71
C LEU A 30 -1.11 15.68 0.71
N PHE A 31 -0.30 14.65 0.49
CA PHE A 31 0.82 14.71 -0.43
C PHE A 31 0.32 14.95 -1.86
N GLY A 32 0.76 16.05 -2.47
CA GLY A 32 0.33 16.44 -3.82
C GLY A 32 -1.05 17.08 -3.93
N THR A 33 -1.86 17.06 -2.86
CA THR A 33 -3.22 17.65 -2.83
C THR A 33 -3.37 18.78 -1.81
N ARG A 34 -2.36 19.04 -0.97
CA ARG A 34 -2.38 20.07 0.07
C ARG A 34 -2.83 21.44 -0.43
N TRP A 35 -2.42 21.81 -1.64
CA TRP A 35 -2.73 23.10 -2.28
C TRP A 35 -4.21 23.29 -2.64
N MET A 36 -4.99 22.21 -2.68
CA MET A 36 -6.42 22.26 -3.00
C MET A 36 -7.29 22.74 -1.82
N TYR A 37 -6.74 22.72 -0.59
CA TYR A 37 -7.48 23.01 0.63
C TYR A 37 -7.00 24.31 1.27
N LYS A 38 -7.95 25.18 1.65
CA LYS A 38 -7.64 26.43 2.37
C LYS A 38 -7.18 26.19 3.81
N GLU A 39 -7.67 25.12 4.44
CA GLU A 39 -7.35 24.74 5.82
C GLU A 39 -6.86 23.28 5.87
N LYS A 40 -6.34 22.79 7.01
CA LYS A 40 -5.95 21.37 7.15
C LYS A 40 -7.23 20.55 7.25
N PRO A 41 -7.56 19.69 6.27
CA PRO A 41 -8.76 18.85 6.39
C PRO A 41 -8.55 17.81 7.49
N GLU A 42 -9.61 17.55 8.25
CA GLU A 42 -9.64 16.49 9.25
C GLU A 42 -10.01 15.17 8.57
N PHE A 43 -9.18 14.15 8.78
CA PHE A 43 -9.42 12.82 8.23
C PHE A 43 -10.14 11.96 9.26
N SER A 44 -11.08 11.14 8.79
CA SER A 44 -11.71 10.14 9.66
C SER A 44 -10.69 9.09 10.11
N GLU A 45 -10.87 8.55 11.31
CA GLU A 45 -10.02 7.48 11.84
C GLU A 45 -9.97 6.27 10.88
N GLY A 46 -11.10 5.95 10.24
CA GLY A 46 -11.18 4.88 9.25
C GLY A 46 -10.26 5.12 8.05
N ALA A 47 -10.18 6.36 7.55
CA ALA A 47 -9.30 6.70 6.44
C ALA A 47 -7.81 6.59 6.84
N VAL A 48 -7.46 7.01 8.06
CA VAL A 48 -6.11 6.88 8.61
C VAL A 48 -5.70 5.41 8.74
N ILE A 49 -6.59 4.57 9.28
CA ILE A 49 -6.35 3.12 9.42
C ILE A 49 -6.18 2.47 8.04
N TYR A 50 -7.01 2.86 7.07
CA TYR A 50 -6.93 2.35 5.71
C TYR A 50 -5.60 2.71 5.05
N THR A 51 -5.14 3.96 5.18
CA THR A 51 -3.84 4.40 4.65
C THR A 51 -2.68 3.60 5.25
N LYS A 52 -2.69 3.37 6.58
CA LYS A 52 -1.68 2.53 7.24
C LYS A 52 -1.71 1.08 6.75
N PHE A 53 -2.90 0.52 6.56
CA PHE A 53 -3.06 -0.83 6.05
C PHE A 53 -2.54 -0.96 4.61
N PHE A 54 -2.86 0.02 3.75
CA PHE A 54 -2.35 0.09 2.38
C PHE A 54 -0.83 0.28 2.32
N ALA A 55 -0.26 1.04 3.25
CA ALA A 55 1.18 1.21 3.36
C ALA A 55 1.89 -0.11 3.68
N ILE A 56 1.40 -0.85 4.69
CA ILE A 56 1.93 -2.20 5.03
C ILE A 56 1.74 -3.16 3.86
N PHE A 57 0.56 -3.15 3.24
CA PHE A 57 0.27 -4.01 2.11
C PHE A 57 1.17 -3.70 0.91
N GLY A 58 1.37 -2.42 0.60
CA GLY A 58 2.30 -1.97 -0.43
C GLY A 58 3.74 -2.40 -0.14
N LEU A 59 4.19 -2.34 1.12
CA LEU A 59 5.51 -2.85 1.52
C LEU A 59 5.63 -4.35 1.25
N PHE A 60 4.62 -5.12 1.62
CA PHE A 60 4.58 -6.56 1.38
C PHE A 60 4.65 -6.87 -0.12
N ILE A 61 3.80 -6.24 -0.94
CA ILE A 61 3.79 -6.42 -2.40
C ILE A 61 5.12 -6.05 -3.02
N THR A 62 5.65 -4.88 -2.68
CA THR A 62 6.90 -4.37 -3.25
C THR A 62 8.05 -5.33 -2.93
N THR A 63 8.08 -5.87 -1.71
CA THR A 63 9.09 -6.85 -1.28
C THR A 63 8.95 -8.17 -2.02
N CYS A 64 7.73 -8.71 -2.12
CA CYS A 64 7.46 -9.93 -2.88
C CYS A 64 7.83 -9.79 -4.36
N PHE A 65 7.50 -8.66 -4.98
CA PHE A 65 7.85 -8.35 -6.36
C PHE A 65 9.37 -8.30 -6.55
N LEU A 66 10.09 -7.60 -5.66
CA LEU A 66 11.53 -7.44 -5.75
C LEU A 66 12.27 -8.77 -5.57
N ILE A 67 11.83 -9.61 -4.64
CA ILE A 67 12.36 -10.98 -4.45
C ILE A 67 12.09 -11.83 -5.70
N GLY A 68 10.85 -11.83 -6.21
CA GLY A 68 10.49 -12.60 -7.41
C GLY A 68 11.30 -12.17 -8.64
N PHE A 69 11.54 -10.87 -8.79
CA PHE A 69 12.32 -10.30 -9.88
C PHE A 69 13.81 -10.69 -9.80
N ILE A 70 14.43 -10.64 -8.61
CA ILE A 70 15.84 -11.02 -8.42
C ILE A 70 16.05 -12.50 -8.67
N ILE A 71 15.16 -13.36 -8.17
CA ILE A 71 15.28 -14.81 -8.27
C ILE A 71 14.91 -15.31 -9.68
N GLN A 72 14.28 -14.49 -10.52
CA GLN A 72 13.83 -14.82 -11.88
C GLN A 72 12.89 -16.04 -11.95
N HIS A 73 12.30 -16.44 -10.82
CA HIS A 73 11.34 -17.54 -10.79
C HIS A 73 9.96 -17.06 -11.22
N ILE A 74 9.67 -17.28 -12.50
CA ILE A 74 8.38 -16.97 -13.14
C ILE A 74 7.17 -17.63 -12.44
N ILE A 75 7.39 -18.68 -11.65
CA ILE A 75 6.38 -19.42 -10.89
C ILE A 75 5.97 -18.70 -9.60
N ILE A 76 6.84 -17.86 -9.02
CA ILE A 76 6.55 -17.17 -7.75
C ILE A 76 5.61 -15.97 -7.99
N ILE A 77 5.72 -15.32 -9.14
CA ILE A 77 4.91 -14.17 -9.55
C ILE A 77 3.38 -14.46 -9.51
N PRO A 78 2.86 -15.55 -10.12
CA PRO A 78 1.42 -15.84 -10.05
C PRO A 78 0.93 -16.20 -8.65
N ILE A 79 1.79 -16.80 -7.80
CA ILE A 79 1.45 -17.10 -6.39
C ILE A 79 1.31 -15.80 -5.59
N ILE A 80 2.22 -14.85 -5.81
CA ILE A 80 2.13 -13.50 -5.22
C ILE A 80 0.84 -12.81 -5.68
N ILE A 81 0.52 -12.85 -6.99
CA ILE A 81 -0.70 -12.24 -7.54
C ILE A 81 -1.96 -12.86 -6.93
N LEU A 82 -2.01 -14.18 -6.79
CA LEU A 82 -3.11 -14.88 -6.13
C LEU A 82 -3.21 -14.48 -4.65
N GLY A 83 -2.10 -14.41 -3.92
CA GLY A 83 -2.08 -13.95 -2.52
C GLY A 83 -2.58 -12.52 -2.37
N ILE A 84 -2.17 -11.62 -3.28
CA ILE A 84 -2.62 -10.22 -3.34
C ILE A 84 -4.13 -10.15 -3.59
N SER A 85 -4.66 -10.91 -4.56
CA SER A 85 -6.09 -10.92 -4.84
C SER A 85 -6.91 -11.41 -3.65
N ALA A 86 -6.46 -12.47 -2.96
CA ALA A 86 -7.13 -13.00 -1.79
C ALA A 86 -7.12 -12.00 -0.64
N PHE A 87 -5.99 -11.31 -0.42
CA PHE A 87 -5.87 -10.29 0.61
C PHE A 87 -6.79 -9.08 0.35
N ILE A 88 -6.85 -8.60 -0.90
CA ILE A 88 -7.75 -7.50 -1.29
C ILE A 88 -9.20 -7.88 -1.04
N VAL A 89 -9.61 -9.08 -1.44
CA VAL A 89 -10.99 -9.58 -1.21
C VAL A 89 -11.28 -9.66 0.29
N THR A 90 -10.34 -10.19 1.08
CA THR A 90 -10.53 -10.31 2.53
C THR A 90 -10.63 -8.94 3.21
N GLY A 91 -9.77 -7.99 2.85
CA GLY A 91 -9.82 -6.61 3.34
C GLY A 91 -11.12 -5.89 2.96
N MET A 92 -11.60 -6.08 1.72
CA MET A 92 -12.87 -5.52 1.25
C MET A 92 -14.07 -6.10 2.01
N LEU A 93 -14.06 -7.40 2.32
CA LEU A 93 -15.11 -8.04 3.10
C LEU A 93 -15.14 -7.56 4.56
N ILE A 94 -13.98 -7.34 5.18
CA ILE A 94 -13.87 -6.83 6.56
C ILE A 94 -14.42 -5.40 6.65
N ILE A 95 -14.09 -4.55 5.69
CA ILE A 95 -14.59 -3.16 5.63
C ILE A 95 -16.09 -3.15 5.40
N ARG A 96 -16.59 -3.93 4.43
CA ARG A 96 -18.03 -4.06 4.17
C ARG A 96 -18.80 -4.48 5.42
N LYS A 97 -18.24 -5.39 6.23
CA LYS A 97 -18.91 -5.86 7.45
C LYS A 97 -19.03 -4.77 8.51
N ARG A 98 -17.98 -3.96 8.74
CA ARG A 98 -18.04 -2.84 9.70
C ARG A 98 -19.06 -1.78 9.29
N VAL A 99 -19.09 -1.43 8.00
CA VAL A 99 -20.03 -0.42 7.49
C VAL A 99 -21.50 -0.87 7.61
N LEU A 100 -21.76 -2.18 7.50
CA LEU A 100 -23.12 -2.73 7.67
C LEU A 100 -23.53 -2.86 9.14
N ASP A 101 -22.60 -3.15 10.06
CA ASP A 101 -22.89 -3.21 11.50
C ASP A 101 -23.15 -1.82 12.10
N ASP A 102 -22.53 -0.76 11.59
CA ASP A 102 -22.79 0.63 12.04
C ASP A 102 -24.15 1.17 11.56
N SER A 103 -24.86 0.42 10.70
CA SER A 103 -26.14 0.80 10.08
C SER A 103 -27.36 0.12 10.71
N ASN A 104 -27.19 -0.83 11.63
CA ASN A 104 -28.25 -1.56 12.33
C ASN A 104 -28.27 -1.22 13.82
#